data_AF-A0A358MG39-F1
#
_entry.id   AF-A0A358MG39-F1
#
_cell.length_a   1.000
_cell.length_b   1.000
_cell.length_c   1.000
_cell.angle_alpha   90.00
_cell.angle_beta   90.00
_cell.angle_gamma   90.00
#
_symmetry.space_group_name_H-M   'P 1'
#
loop_
_entity.id
_entity.type
_entity.pdbx_description
1 polymer ?
#
loop_
_entity_poly.entity_id
_entity_poly.type
_entity_poly.pdbx_seq_one_letter_code
_entity_poly.pdbx_strand_id
1 'polypeptide(L)'
;MHQKTIKRGNWFEIYDGPCFTLARRLPARFDISREISMPLMSAPRLARQIRQDIWRKLQSIRGFLPVVEITDRGAHLHIRAGGELTCPAPFERSGERIFDVLSNRDNQRRWAAFAATRGPHCHKQKALPSC
;
A
#
# COMPACT_ATOMS: atom_id res chain seq x y z
N MET A 1 -20.50 -4.22 6.35
CA MET A 1 -19.38 -4.05 5.40
C MET A 1 -18.82 -5.43 5.13
N HIS A 2 -18.75 -5.87 3.88
CA HIS A 2 -18.24 -7.20 3.56
C HIS A 2 -16.78 -7.07 3.11
N GLN A 3 -15.87 -7.54 3.96
CA GLN A 3 -14.46 -7.68 3.62
C GLN A 3 -14.32 -8.80 2.58
N LYS A 4 -13.67 -8.52 1.45
CA LYS A 4 -13.39 -9.51 0.41
C LYS A 4 -11.89 -9.73 0.31
N THR A 5 -11.45 -10.97 0.48
CA THR A 5 -10.06 -11.37 0.32
C THR A 5 -9.89 -12.24 -0.92
N ILE A 6 -8.96 -11.87 -1.80
CA ILE A 6 -8.62 -12.60 -3.02
C ILE A 6 -7.15 -12.99 -2.97
N LYS A 7 -6.85 -14.28 -3.16
CA LYS A 7 -5.46 -14.76 -3.31
C LYS A 7 -5.06 -14.72 -4.80
N ARG A 8 -3.93 -14.09 -5.11
CA ARG A 8 -3.31 -14.07 -6.45
C ARG A 8 -1.85 -14.50 -6.34
N GLY A 9 -1.57 -15.74 -6.72
CA GLY A 9 -0.27 -16.37 -6.46
C GLY A 9 0.02 -16.38 -4.95
N ASN A 10 1.16 -15.80 -4.55
CA ASN A 10 1.59 -15.70 -3.15
C ASN A 10 1.17 -14.38 -2.47
N TRP A 11 0.21 -13.65 -3.04
CA TRP A 11 -0.27 -12.38 -2.50
C TRP A 11 -1.76 -12.41 -2.21
N PHE A 12 -2.16 -11.63 -1.22
CA PHE A 12 -3.54 -11.41 -0.84
C PHE A 12 -3.92 -9.96 -1.16
N GLU A 13 -5.02 -9.80 -1.89
CA GLU A 13 -5.72 -8.53 -2.11
C GLU A 13 -6.94 -8.52 -1.18
N ILE A 14 -6.97 -7.59 -0.24
CA ILE A 14 -8.05 -7.40 0.72
C ILE A 14 -8.78 -6.12 0.33
N TYR A 15 -10.09 -6.21 0.15
CA TYR A 15 -10.98 -5.09 -0.12
C TYR A 15 -11.90 -4.94 1.09
N ASP A 16 -11.79 -3.81 1.79
CA ASP A 16 -12.60 -3.49 2.96
C ASP A 16 -13.09 -2.04 2.89
N GLY A 17 -14.28 -1.84 2.32
CA GLY A 17 -14.84 -0.51 2.09
C GLY A 17 -13.90 0.37 1.24
N PRO A 18 -13.44 1.54 1.75
CA PRO A 18 -12.50 2.41 1.04
C PRO A 18 -11.05 1.93 1.12
N CYS A 19 -10.76 0.88 1.88
CA CYS A 19 -9.43 0.36 2.11
C CYS A 19 -9.11 -0.82 1.17
N PHE A 20 -7.93 -0.75 0.55
CA PHE A 20 -7.35 -1.83 -0.22
C PHE A 20 -5.99 -2.19 0.37
N THR A 21 -5.80 -3.46 0.74
CA THR A 21 -4.53 -3.97 1.28
C THR A 21 -3.97 -5.06 0.39
N LEU A 22 -2.70 -4.91 0.02
CA LEU A 22 -1.90 -5.91 -0.69
C LEU A 22 -0.81 -6.43 0.24
N ALA A 23 -0.93 -7.70 0.64
CA ALA A 23 -0.03 -8.31 1.61
C ALA A 23 0.47 -9.68 1.14
N ARG A 24 1.68 -10.06 1.54
CA ARG A 24 2.22 -11.41 1.28
C ARG A 24 1.72 -12.45 2.28
N ARG A 25 1.39 -12.02 3.50
CA ARG A 25 0.95 -12.87 4.61
C ARG A 25 -0.25 -12.23 5.28
N LEU A 26 -1.15 -13.06 5.80
CA LEU A 26 -2.25 -12.65 6.66
C LEU A 26 -2.02 -13.14 8.10
N PRO A 27 -2.46 -12.39 9.14
CA PRO A 27 -2.98 -11.02 9.04
C PRO A 27 -1.90 -10.04 8.55
N ALA A 28 -2.30 -9.00 7.82
CA ALA A 28 -1.38 -7.97 7.37
C ALA A 28 -0.85 -7.19 8.58
N ARG A 29 0.48 -7.09 8.72
CA ARG A 29 1.14 -6.42 9.83
C ARG A 29 2.12 -5.37 9.33
N PHE A 30 2.25 -4.30 10.09
CA PHE A 30 3.14 -3.18 9.81
C PHE A 30 4.00 -2.94 11.06
N ASP A 31 5.11 -3.65 11.17
CA ASP A 31 6.11 -3.35 12.20
C ASP A 31 6.83 -2.05 11.84
N ILE A 32 7.08 -1.86 10.54
CA ILE A 32 7.62 -0.64 9.98
C ILE A 32 6.77 -0.15 8.82
N SER A 33 6.50 1.15 8.76
CA SER A 33 5.76 1.77 7.66
C SER A 33 6.06 3.25 7.49
N ARG A 34 5.85 3.73 6.27
CA ARG A 34 5.81 5.15 5.92
C ARG A 34 4.58 5.44 5.08
N GLU A 35 4.20 6.71 5.06
CA GLU A 35 2.94 7.14 4.46
C GLU A 35 3.14 8.29 3.48
N ILE A 36 2.34 8.30 2.42
CA ILE A 36 2.27 9.38 1.44
C ILE A 36 0.83 9.56 0.95
N SER A 37 0.54 10.71 0.36
CA SER A 37 -0.71 10.94 -0.37
C SER A 37 -0.45 10.98 -1.87
N MET A 38 -1.36 10.39 -2.65
CA MET A 38 -1.33 10.43 -4.12
C MET A 38 -2.71 10.86 -4.65
N PRO A 39 -2.79 11.44 -5.86
CA PRO A 39 -4.07 11.69 -6.52
C PRO A 39 -4.92 10.43 -6.66
N LEU A 40 -6.23 10.60 -6.90
CA LEU A 40 -7.12 9.48 -7.14
C LEU A 40 -6.69 8.68 -8.38
N MET A 41 -6.49 7.37 -8.19
CA MET A 41 -6.07 6.43 -9.23
C MET A 41 -6.42 4.99 -8.82
N SER A 42 -6.09 4.01 -9.65
CA SER A 42 -6.39 2.61 -9.33
C SER A 42 -5.54 2.09 -8.16
N ALA A 43 -6.15 1.91 -6.98
CA ALA A 43 -5.47 1.40 -5.78
C ALA A 43 -4.76 0.04 -5.99
N PRO A 44 -5.39 -0.99 -6.62
CA PRO A 44 -4.69 -2.25 -6.87
C PRO A 44 -3.46 -2.10 -7.78
N ARG A 45 -3.49 -1.20 -8.77
CA ARG A 45 -2.35 -0.96 -9.66
C ARG A 45 -1.26 -0.18 -8.95
N LEU A 46 -1.62 0.84 -8.19
CA LEU A 46 -0.69 1.63 -7.38
C LEU A 46 0.03 0.74 -6.35
N ALA A 47 -0.72 -0.05 -5.59
CA ALA A 47 -0.15 -0.94 -4.58
C ALA A 47 0.83 -1.95 -5.19
N ARG A 48 0.54 -2.49 -6.38
CA ARG A 48 1.44 -3.41 -7.07
C ARG A 48 2.78 -2.76 -7.42
N GLN A 49 2.78 -1.52 -7.89
CA GLN A 49 4.01 -0.78 -8.22
C GLN A 49 4.80 -0.46 -6.95
N ILE A 50 4.15 0.12 -5.94
CA ILE A 50 4.79 0.46 -4.65
C ILE A 50 5.44 -0.78 -4.02
N ARG A 51 4.69 -1.88 -3.95
CA ARG A 51 5.20 -3.17 -3.46
C ARG A 51 6.42 -3.65 -4.22
N GLN A 52 6.43 -3.53 -5.56
CA GLN A 52 7.59 -3.94 -6.37
C GLN A 52 8.85 -3.15 -5.99
N ASP A 53 8.73 -1.84 -5.84
CA ASP A 53 9.89 -0.98 -5.56
C ASP A 53 10.36 -1.09 -4.11
N ILE A 54 9.43 -1.19 -3.17
CA ILE A 54 9.75 -1.51 -1.78
C ILE A 54 10.47 -2.85 -1.70
N TRP A 55 9.97 -3.90 -2.38
CA TRP A 55 10.65 -5.18 -2.39
C TRP A 55 12.06 -5.08 -3.00
N ARG A 56 12.23 -4.42 -4.15
CA ARG A 56 13.56 -4.22 -4.76
C ARG A 56 14.54 -3.53 -3.81
N LYS A 57 14.09 -2.53 -3.05
CA LYS A 57 14.93 -1.77 -2.11
C LYS A 57 15.20 -2.51 -0.80
N LEU A 58 14.23 -3.30 -0.31
CA LEU A 58 14.29 -3.94 1.01
C LEU A 58 14.56 -5.46 0.98
N GLN A 59 14.64 -6.12 -0.19
CA GLN A 59 14.83 -7.58 -0.31
C GLN A 59 16.06 -8.13 0.42
N SER A 60 17.08 -7.30 0.66
CA SER A 60 18.26 -7.69 1.47
C SER A 60 17.97 -7.87 2.96
N ILE A 61 16.83 -7.37 3.46
CA ILE A 61 16.42 -7.49 4.85
C ILE A 61 15.77 -8.85 5.04
N ARG A 62 16.46 -9.74 5.77
CA ARG A 62 15.96 -11.06 6.11
C ARG A 62 14.66 -10.93 6.90
N GLY A 63 13.64 -11.71 6.51
CA GLY A 63 12.36 -11.76 7.21
C GLY A 63 11.41 -10.60 6.89
N PHE A 64 11.75 -9.71 5.96
CA PHE A 64 10.84 -8.64 5.57
C PHE A 64 9.65 -9.16 4.73
N LEU A 65 8.43 -8.85 5.18
CA LEU A 65 7.17 -9.19 4.53
C LEU A 65 6.43 -7.91 4.11
N PRO A 66 6.56 -7.47 2.86
CA PRO A 66 5.92 -6.24 2.38
C PRO A 66 4.39 -6.27 2.45
N VAL A 67 3.85 -5.14 2.91
CA VAL A 67 2.42 -4.82 2.95
C VAL A 67 2.24 -3.40 2.41
N VAL A 68 1.23 -3.21 1.56
CA VAL A 68 0.78 -1.89 1.10
C VAL A 68 -0.70 -1.76 1.36
N GLU A 69 -1.09 -0.73 2.07
CA GLU A 69 -2.48 -0.35 2.32
C GLU A 69 -2.75 0.99 1.66
N ILE A 70 -3.90 1.10 1.01
CA ILE A 70 -4.36 2.30 0.32
C ILE A 70 -5.79 2.56 0.76
N THR A 71 -6.01 3.73 1.35
CA THR A 71 -7.34 4.18 1.76
C THR A 71 -7.77 5.34 0.86
N ASP A 72 -8.93 5.20 0.22
CA ASP A 72 -9.58 6.30 -0.48
C ASP A 72 -10.16 7.30 0.54
N ARG A 73 -9.67 8.54 0.52
CA ARG A 73 -10.11 9.66 1.37
C ARG A 73 -11.04 10.63 0.63
N GLY A 74 -11.59 10.25 -0.52
CA GLY A 74 -12.48 11.05 -1.34
C GLY A 74 -11.77 12.05 -2.24
N ALA A 75 -10.82 12.84 -1.72
CA ALA A 75 -10.04 13.80 -2.51
C ALA A 75 -8.70 13.24 -3.02
N HIS A 76 -8.14 12.27 -2.30
CA HIS A 76 -6.84 11.67 -2.57
C HIS A 76 -6.80 10.25 -2.00
N LEU A 77 -5.78 9.51 -2.40
CA LEU A 77 -5.44 8.23 -1.78
C LEU A 77 -4.42 8.48 -0.68
N HIS A 78 -4.69 7.97 0.52
CA HIS A 78 -3.70 7.83 1.58
C HIS A 78 -3.06 6.46 1.46
N ILE A 79 -1.73 6.40 1.37
CA ILE A 79 -0.99 5.15 1.22
C ILE A 79 -0.14 4.94 2.46
N ARG A 80 -0.25 3.76 3.05
CA ARG A 80 0.67 3.25 4.06
C ARG A 80 1.41 2.06 3.48
N ALA A 81 2.73 2.15 3.40
CA ALA A 81 3.55 1.10 2.82
C ALA A 81 4.71 0.73 3.74
N GLY A 82 5.00 -0.57 3.82
CA GLY A 82 5.96 -1.11 4.78
C GLY A 82 5.83 -2.61 4.89
N GLY A 83 5.85 -3.14 6.11
CA GLY A 83 5.64 -4.57 6.32
C GLY A 83 6.02 -5.09 7.71
N GLU A 84 5.91 -6.41 7.85
CA GLU A 84 6.34 -7.17 9.04
C GLU A 84 7.83 -7.51 8.93
N LEU A 85 8.51 -7.53 10.07
CA LEU A 85 9.90 -7.93 10.25
C LEU A 85 9.94 -9.20 11.11
N THR A 86 10.06 -10.36 10.48
CA THR A 86 10.11 -11.64 11.22
C THR A 86 11.49 -11.94 11.81
N CYS A 87 12.46 -11.05 11.61
CA CYS A 87 13.82 -11.13 12.14
C CYS A 87 14.28 -9.72 12.54
N PRO A 88 15.23 -9.58 13.48
CA PRO A 88 15.82 -8.29 13.79
C PRO A 88 16.39 -7.61 12.54
N ALA A 89 16.07 -6.35 12.36
CA ALA A 89 16.56 -5.51 11.27
C ALA A 89 16.88 -4.11 11.79
N PRO A 90 17.79 -3.36 11.13
CA PRO A 90 18.03 -1.95 11.48
C PRO A 90 16.77 -1.13 11.20
N PHE A 91 15.94 -0.91 12.22
CA PHE A 91 14.60 -0.33 12.09
C PHE A 91 14.64 1.04 11.39
N GLU A 92 15.41 1.99 11.93
CA GLU A 92 15.50 3.35 11.37
C GLU A 92 15.95 3.35 9.91
N ARG A 93 17.06 2.67 9.61
CA ARG A 93 17.59 2.57 8.24
C ARG A 93 16.60 1.90 7.28
N SER A 94 15.81 0.94 7.77
CA SER A 94 14.77 0.30 6.96
C SER A 94 13.63 1.29 6.67
N GLY A 95 13.27 2.11 7.66
CA GLY A 95 12.25 3.16 7.53
C GLY A 95 12.66 4.26 6.58
N GLU A 96 13.92 4.68 6.62
CA GLU A 96 14.51 5.62 5.66
C GLU A 96 14.46 5.07 4.24
N ARG A 97 14.83 3.80 4.03
CA ARG A 97 14.76 3.16 2.70
C ARG A 97 13.34 3.10 2.15
N ILE A 98 12.33 2.89 3.01
CA ILE A 98 10.93 2.94 2.59
C ILE A 98 10.56 4.38 2.22
N PHE A 99 10.93 5.36 3.05
CA PHE A 99 10.68 6.77 2.78
C PHE A 99 11.32 7.22 1.46
N ASP A 100 12.57 6.84 1.17
CA ASP A 100 13.26 7.15 -0.08
C ASP A 100 12.48 6.65 -1.30
N VAL A 101 11.94 5.42 -1.22
CA VAL A 101 11.14 4.85 -2.31
C VAL A 101 9.85 5.65 -2.51
N LEU A 102 9.15 5.96 -1.42
CA LEU A 102 7.86 6.65 -1.44
C LEU A 102 7.96 8.13 -1.83
N SER A 103 9.02 8.82 -1.42
CA SER A 103 9.23 10.24 -1.66
C SER A 103 9.92 10.54 -3.00
N ASN A 104 10.49 9.53 -3.66
CA ASN A 104 11.10 9.68 -4.97
C ASN A 104 10.05 10.10 -6.03
N ARG A 105 10.25 11.27 -6.62
CA ARG A 105 9.31 11.87 -7.59
C ARG A 105 9.20 11.08 -8.89
N ASP A 106 10.28 10.44 -9.35
CA ASP A 106 10.25 9.63 -10.57
C ASP A 106 9.46 8.34 -10.35
N ASN A 107 9.58 7.73 -9.18
CA ASN A 107 8.72 6.64 -8.75
C ASN A 107 7.25 7.07 -8.75
N GLN A 108 6.92 8.17 -8.07
CA GLN A 108 5.55 8.67 -8.00
C GLN A 108 4.96 8.96 -9.39
N ARG A 109 5.72 9.60 -10.28
CA ARG A 109 5.31 9.86 -11.67
C ARG A 109 5.04 8.56 -12.44
N ARG A 110 5.95 7.59 -12.35
CA ARG A 110 5.79 6.28 -13.00
C ARG A 110 4.58 5.52 -12.45
N TRP A 111 4.37 5.55 -11.14
CA TRP A 111 3.21 4.93 -10.50
C TRP A 111 1.91 5.57 -10.95
N ALA A 112 1.86 6.91 -10.98
CA ALA A 112 0.70 7.66 -11.44
C ALA A 112 0.36 7.33 -12.90
N ALA A 113 1.35 7.33 -13.80
CA ALA A 113 1.16 6.95 -15.20
C ALA A 113 0.60 5.52 -15.35
N PHE A 114 1.12 4.56 -14.57
CA PHE A 114 0.65 3.17 -14.61
C PHE A 114 -0.75 2.97 -14.01
N ALA A 115 -1.08 3.75 -12.98
CA ALA A 115 -2.34 3.65 -12.25
C ALA A 115 -3.45 4.58 -12.81
N ALA A 116 -3.16 5.40 -13.83
CA ALA A 116 -4.04 6.43 -14.39
C ALA A 116 -5.35 5.93 -15.03
N THR A 117 -5.61 4.63 -15.09
CA THR A 117 -6.82 4.11 -15.75
C THR A 117 -8.07 4.27 -14.89
N ARG A 118 -9.10 4.90 -15.46
CA ARG A 118 -10.49 4.98 -15.00
C ARG A 118 -11.12 3.58 -14.88
N GLY A 119 -11.07 2.99 -13.70
CA GLY A 119 -11.91 1.85 -13.30
C GLY A 119 -12.81 2.30 -12.15
N PRO A 120 -14.04 1.77 -12.03
CA PRO A 120 -15.12 2.42 -11.29
C PRO A 120 -14.68 2.73 -9.86
N HIS A 121 -14.76 4.02 -9.53
CA HIS A 121 -14.67 4.50 -8.17
C HIS A 121 -15.68 3.70 -7.34
N CYS A 122 -15.21 2.95 -6.35
CA CYS A 122 -16.05 2.36 -5.32
C CYS A 122 -16.56 3.50 -4.43
N HIS A 123 -17.39 4.38 -4.99
CA HIS A 123 -17.99 5.45 -4.24
C HIS A 123 -19.27 4.90 -3.60
N LYS A 124 -19.13 4.37 -2.38
CA LYS A 124 -20.19 4.50 -1.37
C LYS A 124 -19.60 5.14 -0.13
N GLN A 125 -19.38 6.44 -0.21
CA GLN A 125 -19.49 7.29 0.97
C GLN A 125 -20.92 7.13 1.49
N LYS A 126 -21.10 6.41 2.59
CA LYS A 126 -22.14 6.80 3.55
C LYS A 126 -21.47 7.81 4.45
N ALA A 127 -21.94 9.05 4.41
CA ALA A 127 -21.64 10.05 5.42
C ALA A 127 -21.84 9.41 6.80
N LEU A 128 -20.82 9.46 7.67
CA LEU A 128 -21.09 9.34 9.09
C LEU A 128 -21.75 10.65 9.53
N PRO A 129 -22.92 10.62 10.18
CA PRO A 129 -23.41 11.78 10.89
C PRO A 129 -22.48 12.03 12.07
N SER A 130 -21.88 13.21 12.11
CA SER A 130 -21.32 13.77 13.34
C SER A 130 -22.48 13.99 14.32
N CYS A 131 -22.34 13.48 15.55
CA CYS A 131 -23.20 13.85 16.67
C CYS A 131 -22.98 15.32 17.07
#